data_AF-A0A8J2TY75-F1
#
_entry.id   AF-A0A8J2TY75-F1
#
_cell.length_a   1.000
_cell.length_b   1.000
_cell.length_c   1.000
_cell.angle_alpha   90.00
_cell.angle_beta   90.00
_cell.angle_gamma   90.00
#
_symmetry.space_group_name_H-M   'P 1'
#
loop_
_entity.id
_entity.type
_entity.pdbx_description
1 polymer ?
#
loop_
_entity_poly.entity_id
_entity_poly.type
_entity_poly.pdbx_seq_one_letter_code
_entity_poly.pdbx_strand_id
1 'polypeptide(L)'
;MSDVKTVFVAFAIEDERQRDFLKGQSLSPRAPYEFIDMSVKEPYDSGWKDRVRTRIRRSHGVIVLVSENSLTSTGQEWEIQCATEEDKPVLGIWAYKSDRTAIAGIRTVEWTDANISSFIDSL
;
A
#
# COMPACT_ATOMS: atom_id res chain seq x y z
N MET A 1 -4.57 24.19 -8.30
CA MET A 1 -4.55 23.62 -6.95
C MET A 1 -4.02 22.21 -7.12
N SER A 2 -2.85 21.89 -6.56
CA SER A 2 -2.34 20.54 -6.67
C SER A 2 -3.16 19.65 -5.75
N ASP A 3 -4.11 18.91 -6.32
CA ASP A 3 -4.92 17.95 -5.56
C ASP A 3 -3.99 16.95 -4.89
N VAL A 4 -4.09 16.86 -3.56
CA VAL A 4 -3.29 15.95 -2.76
C VAL A 4 -3.70 14.52 -3.12
N LYS A 5 -2.75 13.75 -3.66
CA LYS A 5 -3.01 12.36 -4.02
C LYS A 5 -2.93 11.48 -2.78
N THR A 6 -4.07 10.96 -2.36
CA THR A 6 -4.20 9.93 -1.32
C THR A 6 -3.81 8.55 -1.84
N VAL A 7 -2.83 7.90 -1.20
CA VAL A 7 -2.45 6.51 -1.50
C VAL A 7 -2.66 5.61 -0.28
N PHE A 8 -3.29 4.46 -0.50
CA PHE A 8 -3.48 3.43 0.53
C PHE A 8 -2.24 2.52 0.58
N VAL A 9 -1.78 2.17 1.78
CA VAL A 9 -0.64 1.25 1.95
C VAL A 9 -1.14 -0.07 2.51
N ALA A 10 -0.96 -1.17 1.76
CA ALA A 10 -1.31 -2.53 2.18
C ALA A 10 -0.05 -3.29 2.61
N PHE A 11 -0.04 -3.85 3.81
CA PHE A 11 1.14 -4.53 4.38
C PHE A 11 0.74 -5.65 5.33
N ALA A 12 1.63 -6.63 5.53
CA ALA A 12 1.48 -7.64 6.58
C ALA A 12 1.80 -7.01 7.95
N ILE A 13 1.11 -7.40 9.02
CA ILE A 13 1.28 -6.80 10.36
C ILE A 13 2.73 -6.94 10.85
N GLU A 14 3.38 -8.04 10.49
CA GLU A 14 4.79 -8.34 10.75
C GLU A 14 5.75 -7.28 10.15
N ASP A 15 5.31 -6.57 9.11
CA ASP A 15 6.07 -5.53 8.41
C ASP A 15 5.70 -4.10 8.86
N GLU A 16 5.04 -3.93 10.02
CA GLU A 16 4.66 -2.62 10.56
C GLU A 16 5.83 -1.62 10.59
N ARG A 17 7.03 -2.10 10.91
CA ARG A 17 8.25 -1.26 10.91
C ARG A 17 8.59 -0.70 9.53
N GLN A 18 8.36 -1.48 8.46
CA GLN A 18 8.60 -1.02 7.08
C GLN A 18 7.56 0.02 6.69
N ARG A 19 6.31 -0.18 7.07
CA ARG A 19 5.27 0.84 6.92
C ARG A 19 5.66 2.14 7.64
N ASP A 20 6.21 2.06 8.85
CA ASP A 20 6.65 3.25 9.60
C ASP A 20 7.77 4.00 8.88
N PHE A 21 8.72 3.27 8.26
CA PHE A 21 9.75 3.90 7.44
C PHE A 21 9.19 4.56 6.18
N LEU A 22 8.24 3.92 5.49
CA LEU A 22 7.58 4.52 4.32
C LEU A 22 6.84 5.81 4.70
N LYS A 23 6.16 5.80 5.85
CA LYS A 23 5.53 7.01 6.41
C LYS A 23 6.54 8.05 6.86
N GLY A 24 7.70 7.65 7.37
CA GLY A 24 8.79 8.59 7.68
C GLY A 24 9.33 9.28 6.43
N GLN A 25 9.39 8.57 5.29
CA GLN A 25 9.84 9.12 4.01
C GLN A 25 8.83 10.09 3.38
N SER A 26 7.55 10.02 3.74
CA SER A 26 6.53 10.97 3.26
C SER A 26 6.70 12.39 3.80
N LEU A 27 7.56 12.57 4.82
CA LEU A 27 7.90 13.87 5.40
C LEU A 27 9.05 14.59 4.65
N SER A 28 9.61 13.95 3.62
CA SER A 28 10.57 14.56 2.66
C SER A 28 9.81 15.39 1.60
N PRO A 29 10.42 16.35 0.86
CA PRO A 29 9.71 17.38 0.07
C PRO A 29 9.12 16.83 -1.24
N ARG A 30 8.30 15.80 -1.14
CA ARG A 30 7.58 15.17 -2.22
C ARG A 30 6.15 15.70 -2.21
N ALA A 31 6.03 16.98 -2.51
CA ALA A 31 4.74 17.59 -2.79
C ALA A 31 4.31 17.22 -4.22
N PRO A 32 3.02 16.94 -4.48
CA PRO A 32 1.86 17.03 -3.58
C PRO A 32 1.18 15.67 -3.37
N TYR A 33 1.64 14.87 -2.40
CA TYR A 33 0.96 13.62 -2.06
C TYR A 33 0.96 13.33 -0.57
N GLU A 34 -0.04 12.56 -0.14
CA GLU A 34 -0.21 12.13 1.25
C GLU A 34 -0.41 10.62 1.29
N PHE A 35 0.47 9.93 2.02
CA PHE A 35 0.23 8.52 2.35
C PHE A 35 -0.69 8.47 3.56
N ILE A 36 -1.91 7.98 3.34
CA ILE A 36 -2.82 7.72 4.44
C ILE A 36 -2.70 6.23 4.75
N ASP A 37 -2.01 5.94 5.84
CA ASP A 37 -2.09 4.61 6.43
C ASP A 37 -3.49 4.38 6.96
N MET A 38 -4.18 3.47 6.31
CA MET A 38 -5.59 3.19 6.53
C MET A 38 -5.82 1.71 6.89
N SER A 39 -4.74 0.95 7.10
CA SER A 39 -4.82 -0.45 7.51
C SER A 39 -5.46 -0.58 8.89
N VAL A 40 -6.38 -1.55 9.01
CA VAL A 40 -7.08 -1.82 10.26
C VAL A 40 -6.23 -2.76 11.09
N LYS A 41 -5.83 -2.33 12.29
CA LYS A 41 -5.00 -3.12 13.21
C LYS A 41 -5.73 -4.31 13.86
N GLU A 42 -7.06 -4.39 13.75
CA GLU A 42 -7.86 -5.43 14.39
C GLU A 42 -8.89 -6.07 13.42
N PRO A 43 -8.62 -7.28 12.90
CA PRO A 43 -9.53 -8.02 12.03
C PRO A 43 -10.76 -8.64 12.76
N TYR A 44 -10.96 -8.31 14.04
CA TYR A 44 -11.97 -8.93 14.91
C TYR A 44 -13.33 -8.21 14.95
N ASP A 45 -13.48 -7.06 14.27
CA ASP A 45 -14.74 -6.31 14.24
C ASP A 45 -15.55 -6.62 12.98
N SER A 46 -16.76 -7.19 13.13
CA SER A 46 -17.68 -7.50 12.03
C SER A 46 -18.07 -6.21 11.30
N GLY A 47 -17.32 -5.84 10.25
CA GLY A 47 -17.44 -4.57 9.53
C GLY A 47 -16.11 -3.93 9.12
N TRP A 48 -14.97 -4.49 9.54
CA TRP A 48 -13.66 -3.96 9.15
C TRP A 48 -13.45 -3.99 7.63
N LYS A 49 -13.93 -5.03 6.93
CA LYS A 49 -13.85 -5.15 5.47
C LYS A 49 -14.56 -4.00 4.74
N ASP A 50 -15.78 -3.67 5.14
CA ASP A 50 -16.53 -2.56 4.52
C ASP A 50 -15.86 -1.21 4.75
N ARG A 51 -15.27 -1.01 5.94
CA ARG A 51 -14.47 0.19 6.25
C ARG A 51 -13.24 0.27 5.36
N VAL A 52 -12.47 -0.82 5.24
CA VAL A 52 -11.25 -0.83 4.40
C VAL A 52 -11.60 -0.66 2.92
N ARG A 53 -12.64 -1.34 2.42
CA ARG A 53 -13.12 -1.15 1.03
C ARG A 53 -13.48 0.31 0.75
N THR A 54 -14.21 0.97 1.67
CA THR A 54 -14.55 2.38 1.52
C THR A 54 -13.30 3.27 1.44
N ARG A 55 -12.23 2.92 2.16
CA ARG A 55 -10.96 3.66 2.15
C ARG A 55 -10.17 3.44 0.87
N ILE A 56 -10.04 2.19 0.43
CA ILE A 56 -9.42 1.84 -0.87
C ILE A 56 -10.16 2.54 -2.00
N ARG A 57 -11.50 2.55 -1.98
CA ARG A 57 -12.30 3.24 -2.99
C ARG A 57 -12.05 4.75 -3.03
N ARG A 58 -11.76 5.37 -1.88
CA ARG A 58 -11.45 6.81 -1.76
C ARG A 58 -9.99 7.14 -2.05
N SER A 59 -9.08 6.17 -2.09
CA SER A 59 -7.70 6.43 -2.49
C SER A 59 -7.58 6.55 -4.00
N HIS A 60 -6.55 7.26 -4.45
CA HIS A 60 -6.21 7.38 -5.86
C HIS A 60 -5.43 6.14 -6.34
N GLY A 61 -4.70 5.49 -5.45
CA GLY A 61 -3.98 4.25 -5.72
C GLY A 61 -3.66 3.47 -4.45
N VAL A 62 -3.02 2.32 -4.65
CA VAL A 62 -2.61 1.39 -3.59
C VAL A 62 -1.14 1.01 -3.76
N ILE A 63 -0.38 1.10 -2.67
CA ILE A 63 0.98 0.57 -2.59
C ILE A 63 1.00 -0.64 -1.66
N VAL A 64 1.55 -1.74 -2.13
CA VAL A 64 1.67 -2.99 -1.39
C VAL A 64 3.11 -3.14 -0.93
N LEU A 65 3.35 -3.21 0.38
CA LEU A 65 4.63 -3.65 0.91
C LEU A 65 4.73 -5.15 0.77
N VAL A 66 5.51 -5.59 -0.21
CA VAL A 66 5.69 -6.99 -0.53
C VAL A 66 6.85 -7.54 0.28
N SER A 67 6.57 -8.60 1.04
CA SER A 67 7.56 -9.39 1.74
C SER A 67 7.18 -10.88 1.76
N GLU A 68 8.05 -11.73 2.28
CA GLU A 68 7.71 -13.13 2.58
C GLU A 68 6.45 -13.26 3.48
N ASN A 69 6.23 -12.31 4.40
CA ASN A 69 5.04 -12.29 5.27
C ASN A 69 3.74 -12.02 4.49
N SER A 70 3.84 -11.40 3.32
CA SER A 70 2.69 -11.16 2.45
C SER A 70 2.02 -12.44 1.96
N LEU A 71 2.78 -13.54 1.88
CA LEU A 71 2.25 -14.83 1.41
C LEU A 71 1.29 -15.49 2.41
N THR A 72 1.39 -15.12 3.70
CA THR A 72 0.55 -15.68 4.77
C THR A 72 -0.45 -14.66 5.33
N SER A 73 -0.38 -13.39 4.91
CA SER A 73 -1.25 -12.32 5.40
C SER A 73 -2.59 -12.30 4.69
N THR A 74 -3.59 -12.92 5.31
CA THR A 74 -4.99 -12.90 4.82
C THR A 74 -5.60 -11.50 4.77
N GLY A 75 -5.15 -10.59 5.64
CA GLY A 75 -5.57 -9.19 5.64
C GLY A 75 -5.06 -8.46 4.39
N GLN A 76 -3.76 -8.60 4.10
CA GLN A 76 -3.14 -7.98 2.94
C GLN A 76 -3.67 -8.57 1.63
N GLU A 77 -3.87 -9.89 1.56
CA GLU A 77 -4.47 -10.56 0.41
C GLU A 77 -5.86 -9.97 0.09
N TRP A 78 -6.70 -9.81 1.11
CA TRP A 78 -8.03 -9.23 0.96
C TRP A 78 -7.97 -7.76 0.51
N GLU A 79 -7.03 -6.96 1.02
CA GLU A 79 -6.83 -5.57 0.59
C GLU A 79 -6.45 -5.47 -0.90
N ILE A 80 -5.53 -6.33 -1.36
CA ILE A 80 -5.10 -6.40 -2.75
C ILE A 80 -6.25 -6.82 -3.66
N GLN A 81 -7.02 -7.83 -3.25
CA GLN A 81 -8.20 -8.26 -3.98
C GLN A 81 -9.22 -7.11 -4.08
N CYS A 82 -9.50 -6.42 -2.97
CA CYS A 82 -10.42 -5.30 -2.96
C CYS A 82 -9.94 -4.14 -3.85
N ALA A 83 -8.65 -3.84 -3.88
CA ALA A 83 -8.08 -2.84 -4.78
C ALA A 83 -8.26 -3.21 -6.25
N THR A 84 -8.07 -4.49 -6.58
CA THR A 84 -8.28 -5.03 -7.93
C THR A 84 -9.76 -4.97 -8.34
N GLU A 85 -10.67 -5.31 -7.43
CA GLU A 85 -12.12 -5.24 -7.64
C GLU A 85 -12.63 -3.80 -7.84
N GLU A 86 -12.03 -2.83 -7.15
CA GLU A 86 -12.34 -1.40 -7.25
C GLU A 86 -11.58 -0.69 -8.39
N ASP A 87 -10.90 -1.45 -9.26
CA ASP A 87 -10.11 -0.98 -10.40
C ASP A 87 -9.08 0.10 -10.01
N LYS A 88 -8.47 -0.06 -8.84
CA LYS A 88 -7.45 0.88 -8.34
C LYS A 88 -6.08 0.54 -8.91
N PRO A 89 -5.27 1.53 -9.31
CA PRO A 89 -3.87 1.30 -9.62
C PRO A 89 -3.15 0.73 -8.41
N VAL A 90 -2.45 -0.40 -8.59
CA VAL A 90 -1.69 -1.07 -7.55
C VAL A 90 -0.21 -1.15 -7.92
N LEU A 91 0.67 -0.79 -6.98
CA LEU A 91 2.11 -0.99 -7.08
C LEU A 91 2.62 -1.80 -5.90
N GLY A 92 3.33 -2.89 -6.16
CA GLY A 92 4.12 -3.57 -5.14
C GLY A 92 5.50 -2.91 -4.97
N ILE A 93 5.98 -2.79 -3.74
CA ILE A 93 7.37 -2.47 -3.44
C ILE A 93 7.95 -3.51 -2.49
N TRP A 94 9.16 -4.00 -2.75
CA TRP A 94 9.82 -4.92 -1.82
C TRP A 94 10.17 -4.19 -0.52
N ALA A 95 9.60 -4.67 0.59
CA ALA A 95 9.78 -4.07 1.91
C ALA A 95 11.21 -4.27 2.45
N TYR A 96 11.92 -5.31 1.98
CA TYR A 96 13.27 -5.64 2.38
C TYR A 96 14.21 -5.76 1.18
N LYS A 97 15.49 -5.37 1.36
CA LYS A 97 16.48 -5.35 0.27
C LYS A 97 16.78 -6.74 -0.30
N SER A 98 16.82 -7.76 0.53
CA SER A 98 17.14 -9.14 0.15
C SER A 98 15.91 -9.95 -0.28
N ASP A 99 14.71 -9.41 -0.10
CA ASP A 99 13.46 -10.09 -0.40
C ASP A 99 13.06 -9.82 -1.85
N ARG A 100 12.63 -10.88 -2.55
CA ARG A 100 12.13 -10.82 -3.93
C ARG A 100 10.82 -11.58 -4.09
N THR A 101 10.06 -11.67 -3.01
CA THR A 101 8.72 -12.24 -3.00
C THR A 101 7.86 -11.57 -4.06
N ALA A 102 7.10 -12.38 -4.78
CA ALA A 102 6.21 -11.94 -5.85
C ALA A 102 4.78 -12.31 -5.49
N ILE A 103 3.87 -11.34 -5.62
CA ILE A 103 2.43 -11.56 -5.51
C ILE A 103 1.88 -11.61 -6.93
N ALA A 104 1.16 -12.69 -7.26
CA ALA A 104 0.61 -12.87 -8.59
C ALA A 104 -0.33 -11.71 -8.95
N GLY A 105 -0.17 -11.15 -10.15
CA GLY A 105 -0.98 -10.04 -10.64
C GLY A 105 -0.53 -8.66 -10.18
N ILE A 106 0.43 -8.54 -9.26
CA ILE A 106 0.97 -7.26 -8.79
C ILE A 106 2.36 -7.02 -9.36
N ARG A 107 2.53 -5.85 -9.99
CA ARG A 107 3.86 -5.40 -10.41
C ARG A 107 4.63 -4.93 -9.18
N THR A 108 5.67 -5.68 -8.82
CA THR A 108 6.56 -5.32 -7.71
C THR A 108 7.86 -4.70 -8.21
N VAL A 109 8.29 -3.61 -7.58
CA VAL A 109 9.54 -2.90 -7.91
C VAL A 109 10.39 -2.69 -6.67
N GLU A 110 11.65 -2.30 -6.87
CA GLU A 110 12.53 -1.93 -5.77
C GLU A 110 12.03 -0.67 -5.05
N TRP A 111 12.15 -0.68 -3.72
CA TRP A 111 11.86 0.50 -2.90
C TRP A 111 12.90 1.58 -3.18
N THR A 112 12.55 2.45 -4.14
CA THR A 112 13.31 3.64 -4.48
C THR A 112 12.38 4.83 -4.59
N ASP A 113 12.95 6.00 -4.37
CA ASP A 113 12.15 7.22 -4.43
C ASP A 113 11.59 7.49 -5.82
N ALA A 114 12.35 7.18 -6.86
CA ALA A 114 11.94 7.34 -8.24
C ALA A 114 10.72 6.48 -8.59
N ASN A 115 10.71 5.20 -8.17
CA ASN A 115 9.61 4.29 -8.45
C ASN A 115 8.30 4.73 -7.77
N ILE A 116 8.40 5.13 -6.50
CA ILE A 116 7.23 5.56 -5.72
C ILE A 116 6.68 6.86 -6.29
N SER A 117 7.53 7.86 -6.57
CA SER A 117 7.10 9.13 -7.16
C SER A 117 6.50 8.93 -8.56
N SER A 118 7.13 8.11 -9.41
CA SER A 118 6.63 7.83 -10.75
C SER A 118 5.22 7.21 -10.73
N PHE A 119 4.97 6.30 -9.79
CA PHE A 119 3.64 5.73 -9.61
C PHE A 119 2.64 6.79 -9.15
N ILE A 120 2.98 7.57 -8.12
CA ILE A 120 2.10 8.63 -7.62
C ILE A 120 1.78 9.66 -8.70
N ASP A 121 2.76 10.04 -9.53
CA ASP A 121 2.56 10.95 -10.65
C ASP A 121 1.61 10.39 -11.71
N SER A 122 1.56 9.07 -11.87
CA SER A 122 0.67 8.36 -12.81
C SER A 122 -0.78 8.17 -12.34
N LEU A 123 -1.07 8.39 -11.05
CA LEU A 123 -2.42 8.33 -10.46
C LEU A 123 -3.27 9.55 -10.83
#